data_AF-Q1IKG3-F1
#
_entry.id   AF-Q1IKG3-F1
#
_cell.length_a   1.000
_cell.length_b   1.000
_cell.length_c   1.000
_cell.angle_alpha   90.00
_cell.angle_beta   90.00
_cell.angle_gamma   90.00
#
_symmetry.space_group_name_H-M   'P 1'
#
loop_
_entity.id
_entity.type
_entity.pdbx_description
1 polymer ?
#
loop_
_entity_poly.entity_id
_entity_poly.type
_entity_poly.pdbx_seq_one_letter_code
_entity_poly.pdbx_strand_id
1 'polypeptide(L)'
;MSAAAPAQATLWTSPQSTAPRVVVRPGTPEIFFSKAIDNSRLVKVADPVRRREMAIFGVTLVALFALVMMYGWQHFSSIEYGYKIEQLKGNCDQVVEANRTLKLEQASLRDPERIDEMARQMGMVPPQAGQVQRLDSDGLAPAGSEVMARMTTVSVISAP
;
A
#
# COMPACT_ATOMS: atom_id res chain seq x y z
N MET A 1 30.94 -4.99 52.40
CA MET A 1 31.64 -6.17 51.87
C MET A 1 30.69 -7.34 51.92
N SER A 2 30.28 -7.81 50.75
CA SER A 2 29.22 -8.79 50.52
C SER A 2 29.77 -10.21 50.72
N ALA A 3 29.23 -10.97 51.65
CA ALA A 3 29.58 -12.38 51.85
C ALA A 3 28.57 -13.25 51.06
N ALA A 4 29.08 -13.89 50.02
CA ALA A 4 28.32 -14.72 49.10
C ALA A 4 27.75 -15.97 49.80
N ALA A 5 26.48 -16.26 49.52
CA ALA A 5 25.78 -17.47 49.96
C ALA A 5 26.38 -18.73 49.29
N PRO A 6 26.59 -19.83 50.03
CA PRO A 6 26.99 -21.09 49.42
C PRO A 6 25.80 -21.70 48.66
N ALA A 7 26.06 -22.04 47.40
CA ALA A 7 25.14 -22.74 46.51
C ALA A 7 24.67 -24.05 47.15
N GLN A 8 23.35 -24.21 47.27
CA GLN A 8 22.75 -25.45 47.73
C GLN A 8 22.98 -26.52 46.66
N ALA A 9 23.81 -27.51 46.98
CA ALA A 9 23.94 -28.73 46.23
C ALA A 9 22.60 -29.47 46.26
N THR A 10 21.91 -29.48 45.12
CA THR A 10 20.74 -30.32 44.86
C THR A 10 21.19 -31.78 44.92
N LEU A 11 21.08 -32.37 46.11
CA LEU A 11 21.14 -33.80 46.31
C LEU A 11 20.01 -34.42 45.46
N TRP A 12 20.38 -35.09 44.38
CA TRP A 12 19.47 -35.94 43.63
C TRP A 12 19.02 -37.08 44.56
N THR A 13 17.89 -36.89 45.22
CA THR A 13 17.23 -37.95 45.99
C THR A 13 16.76 -39.01 45.01
N SER A 14 17.45 -40.15 44.99
CA SER A 14 17.04 -41.33 44.23
C SER A 14 15.60 -41.72 44.60
N PRO A 15 14.69 -41.98 43.63
CA PRO A 15 13.36 -42.47 43.96
C PRO A 15 13.50 -43.83 44.65
N GLN A 16 13.14 -43.90 45.93
CA GLN A 16 13.07 -45.17 46.65
C GLN A 16 11.96 -46.01 46.04
N SER A 17 12.34 -47.03 45.26
CA SER A 17 11.42 -48.01 44.68
C SER A 17 10.69 -48.74 45.81
N THR A 18 9.47 -48.32 46.11
CA THR A 18 8.62 -48.95 47.12
C THR A 18 8.14 -50.29 46.56
N ALA A 19 8.66 -51.40 47.06
CA ALA A 19 8.21 -52.73 46.66
C ALA A 19 6.75 -52.95 47.09
N PRO A 20 5.86 -53.47 46.22
CA PRO A 20 4.48 -53.73 46.59
C PRO A 20 4.40 -54.85 47.64
N ARG A 21 3.64 -54.63 48.71
CA ARG A 21 3.39 -55.64 49.76
C ARG A 21 2.34 -56.63 49.26
N VAL A 22 2.78 -57.73 48.65
CA VAL A 22 1.88 -58.76 48.09
C VAL A 22 1.52 -59.78 49.17
N VAL A 23 0.22 -60.04 49.36
CA VAL A 23 -0.33 -61.08 50.24
C VAL A 23 -0.33 -62.41 49.47
N VAL A 24 0.54 -63.34 49.87
CA VAL A 24 0.72 -64.63 49.21
C VAL A 24 -0.47 -65.56 49.52
N ARG A 25 -1.18 -66.03 48.48
CA ARG A 25 -2.09 -67.18 48.57
C ARG A 25 -1.34 -68.47 48.21
N PRO A 26 -1.53 -69.58 48.94
CA PRO A 26 -0.79 -70.81 48.70
C PRO A 26 -1.39 -71.53 47.48
N GLY A 27 -0.61 -71.70 46.42
CA GLY A 27 -1.03 -72.55 45.29
C GLY A 27 -0.27 -72.31 44.00
N THR A 28 0.21 -71.09 43.75
CA THR A 28 0.93 -70.76 42.51
C THR A 28 2.11 -69.85 42.83
N PRO A 29 3.37 -70.27 42.60
CA PRO A 29 4.50 -69.35 42.70
C PRO A 29 4.46 -68.41 41.49
N GLU A 30 3.80 -67.26 41.62
CA GLU A 30 3.92 -66.18 40.65
C GLU A 30 5.32 -65.56 40.78
N ILE A 31 6.21 -65.95 39.87
CA ILE A 31 7.57 -65.42 39.81
C ILE A 31 7.52 -64.05 39.12
N PHE A 32 7.49 -62.99 39.91
CA PHE A 32 7.63 -61.63 39.39
C PHE A 32 9.09 -61.37 39.03
N PHE A 33 9.41 -61.39 37.73
CA PHE A 33 10.69 -60.92 37.23
C PHE A 33 10.65 -59.39 37.15
N SER A 34 11.19 -58.72 38.17
CA SER A 34 11.48 -57.28 38.12
C SER A 34 12.69 -57.03 37.21
N LYS A 35 12.46 -57.07 35.90
CA LYS A 35 13.49 -56.71 34.93
C LYS A 35 13.70 -55.20 35.00
N ALA A 36 14.77 -54.77 35.67
CA ALA A 36 15.22 -53.39 35.65
C ALA A 36 15.62 -53.03 34.22
N ILE A 37 14.76 -52.30 33.51
CA ILE A 37 15.06 -51.81 32.17
C ILE A 37 16.08 -50.68 32.33
N ASP A 38 17.35 -50.99 32.11
CA ASP A 38 18.41 -50.00 32.06
C ASP A 38 18.37 -49.23 30.73
N ASN A 39 17.83 -48.00 30.79
CA ASN A 39 17.73 -47.10 29.65
C ASN A 39 19.00 -46.25 29.45
N SER A 40 20.08 -46.50 30.20
CA SER A 40 21.33 -45.71 30.13
C SER A 40 21.98 -45.72 28.74
N ARG A 41 21.72 -46.74 27.92
CA ARG A 41 22.26 -46.91 26.56
C ARG A 41 21.31 -46.50 25.43
N LEU A 42 20.13 -45.95 25.75
CA LEU A 42 19.17 -45.57 24.73
C LEU A 42 19.61 -44.28 24.02
N VAL A 43 20.44 -44.43 22.99
CA VAL A 43 20.82 -43.34 22.10
C VAL A 43 19.67 -43.11 21.12
N LYS A 44 19.13 -41.88 21.12
CA LYS A 44 18.07 -41.48 20.20
C LYS A 44 18.62 -41.43 18.78
N VAL A 45 18.49 -42.54 18.04
CA VAL A 45 18.83 -42.59 16.62
C VAL A 45 17.87 -41.67 15.88
N ALA A 46 18.42 -40.68 15.20
CA ALA A 46 17.62 -39.77 14.39
C ALA A 46 17.33 -40.42 13.04
N ASP A 47 16.09 -40.88 12.83
CA ASP A 47 15.66 -41.37 11.52
C ASP A 47 15.63 -40.20 10.52
N PRO A 48 16.45 -40.21 9.46
CA PRO A 48 16.48 -39.11 8.48
C PRO A 48 15.16 -39.01 7.70
N VAL A 49 14.44 -40.12 7.55
CA VAL A 49 13.14 -40.18 6.87
C VAL A 49 12.08 -39.37 7.64
N ARG A 50 11.97 -39.58 8.96
CA ARG A 50 11.01 -38.85 9.81
C ARG A 50 11.32 -37.36 9.88
N ARG A 51 12.59 -36.97 9.84
CA ARG A 51 12.99 -35.55 9.74
C ARG A 51 12.54 -34.93 8.43
N ARG A 52 12.64 -35.66 7.32
CA ARG A 52 12.18 -35.19 6.00
C ARG A 52 10.67 -35.05 5.92
N GLU A 53 9.92 -36.00 6.48
CA GLU A 53 8.45 -35.92 6.58
C GLU A 53 8.01 -34.69 7.39
N MET A 54 8.58 -34.51 8.59
CA MET A 54 8.31 -33.34 9.44
C MET A 54 8.65 -32.02 8.74
N ALA A 55 9.74 -31.99 7.96
CA ALA A 55 10.12 -30.81 7.17
C ALA A 55 9.12 -30.53 6.05
N ILE A 56 8.65 -31.55 5.33
CA ILE A 56 7.63 -31.40 4.28
C ILE A 56 6.33 -30.87 4.90
N PHE A 57 5.87 -31.45 6.02
CA PHE A 57 4.69 -30.94 6.74
C PHE A 57 4.87 -29.48 7.16
N GLY A 58 6.03 -29.13 7.72
CA GLY A 58 6.35 -27.74 8.08
C GLY A 58 6.31 -26.80 6.89
N VAL A 59 6.93 -27.17 5.76
CA VAL A 59 6.93 -26.37 4.53
C VAL A 59 5.52 -26.21 3.99
N THR A 60 4.70 -27.27 3.98
CA THR A 60 3.30 -27.17 3.53
C THR A 60 2.47 -26.23 4.40
N LEU A 61 2.67 -26.25 5.72
CA LEU A 61 1.96 -25.37 6.65
C LEU A 61 2.37 -23.90 6.46
N VAL A 62 3.67 -23.64 6.30
CA VAL A 62 4.19 -22.29 6.02
C VAL A 62 3.69 -21.78 4.69
N ALA A 63 3.67 -22.62 3.64
CA ALA A 63 3.14 -22.24 2.33
C ALA A 63 1.64 -21.88 2.41
N LEU A 64 0.84 -22.68 3.11
CA LEU A 64 -0.59 -22.42 3.30
C LEU A 64 -0.80 -21.11 4.08
N PHE A 65 -0.05 -20.90 5.16
CA PHE A 65 -0.10 -19.67 5.94
C PHE A 65 0.28 -18.43 5.11
N ALA A 66 1.36 -18.52 4.31
CA ALA A 66 1.77 -17.44 3.42
C ALA A 66 0.70 -17.12 2.38
N LEU A 67 0.00 -18.13 1.85
CA LEU A 67 -1.08 -17.95 0.89
C LEU A 67 -2.29 -17.22 1.51
N VAL A 68 -2.68 -17.59 2.73
CA VAL A 68 -3.74 -16.88 3.48
C VAL A 68 -3.33 -15.44 3.79
N MET A 69 -2.08 -15.24 4.23
CA MET A 69 -1.57 -13.91 4.53
C MET A 69 -1.50 -13.02 3.28
N MET A 70 -1.08 -13.57 2.14
CA MET A 70 -1.06 -12.89 0.84
C MET A 70 -2.48 -12.54 0.39
N TYR A 71 -3.46 -13.44 0.56
CA TYR A 71 -4.85 -13.15 0.26
C TYR A 71 -5.40 -12.00 1.12
N GLY A 72 -5.14 -12.02 2.43
CA GLY A 72 -5.50 -10.94 3.34
C GLY A 72 -4.84 -9.61 2.96
N TRP A 73 -3.54 -9.65 2.64
CA TRP A 73 -2.78 -8.49 2.17
C TRP A 73 -3.33 -7.93 0.85
N GLN A 74 -3.69 -8.80 -0.09
CA GLN A 74 -4.27 -8.41 -1.38
C GLN A 74 -5.66 -7.82 -1.20
N HIS A 75 -6.48 -8.40 -0.33
CA HIS A 75 -7.78 -7.86 0.03
C HIS A 75 -7.65 -6.47 0.67
N PHE A 76 -6.72 -6.30 1.61
CA PHE A 76 -6.47 -5.01 2.27
C PHE A 76 -5.89 -3.97 1.31
N SER A 77 -4.97 -4.38 0.43
CA SER A 77 -4.44 -3.51 -0.64
C SER A 77 -5.56 -3.03 -1.55
N SER A 78 -6.50 -3.91 -1.93
CA SER A 78 -7.66 -3.51 -2.75
C SER A 78 -8.54 -2.46 -2.05
N ILE A 79 -8.63 -2.49 -0.73
CA ILE A 79 -9.38 -1.49 0.05
C ILE A 79 -8.64 -0.15 0.02
N GLU A 80 -7.31 -0.14 0.20
CA GLU A 80 -6.51 1.10 0.13
C GLU A 80 -6.44 1.69 -1.29
N TYR A 81 -6.33 0.85 -2.32
CA TYR A 81 -6.41 1.29 -3.72
C TYR A 81 -7.80 1.81 -4.08
N GLY A 82 -8.88 1.23 -3.54
CA GLY A 82 -10.23 1.74 -3.69
C GLY A 82 -10.38 3.18 -3.20
N TYR A 83 -9.81 3.50 -2.03
CA TYR A 83 -9.82 4.86 -1.50
C TYR A 83 -8.93 5.82 -2.28
N LYS A 84 -7.75 5.39 -2.76
CA LYS A 84 -6.91 6.23 -3.63
C LYS A 84 -7.63 6.57 -4.94
N ILE A 85 -8.38 5.64 -5.50
CA ILE A 85 -9.19 5.87 -6.71
C ILE A 85 -10.32 6.86 -6.42
N GLU A 86 -11.00 6.74 -5.28
CA GLU A 86 -12.05 7.69 -4.86
C GLU A 86 -11.48 9.11 -4.64
N GLN A 87 -10.29 9.22 -4.03
CA GLN A 87 -9.63 10.51 -3.84
C GLN A 87 -9.19 11.16 -5.15
N LEU A 88 -8.66 10.38 -6.11
CA LEU A 88 -8.32 10.90 -7.44
C LEU A 88 -9.56 11.33 -8.22
N LYS A 89 -10.68 10.62 -8.04
CA LYS A 89 -11.97 10.97 -8.66
C LYS A 89 -12.52 12.29 -8.13
N GLY A 90 -12.50 12.49 -6.81
CA GLY A 90 -12.91 13.76 -6.20
C GLY A 90 -12.08 14.96 -6.63
N ASN A 91 -10.78 14.77 -6.91
CA ASN A 91 -9.92 15.82 -7.44
C ASN A 91 -10.22 16.16 -8.90
N CYS A 92 -10.50 15.15 -9.75
CA CYS A 92 -10.93 15.40 -11.12
C CYS A 92 -12.25 16.17 -11.17
N ASP A 93 -13.23 15.79 -10.35
CA ASP A 93 -14.53 16.45 -10.32
C ASP A 93 -14.40 17.92 -9.88
N GLN A 94 -13.55 18.22 -8.89
CA GLN A 94 -13.25 19.60 -8.49
C GLN A 94 -12.60 20.41 -9.62
N VAL A 95 -11.65 19.84 -10.35
CA VAL A 95 -10.99 20.53 -11.48
C VAL A 95 -11.96 20.75 -12.63
N VAL A 96 -12.85 19.79 -12.92
CA VAL A 96 -13.88 19.91 -13.96
C VAL A 96 -14.88 21.01 -13.60
N GLU A 97 -15.33 21.06 -12.35
CA GLU A 97 -16.27 22.07 -11.89
C GLU A 97 -15.64 23.47 -11.94
N ALA A 98 -14.39 23.60 -11.48
CA ALA A 98 -13.63 24.85 -11.61
C ALA A 98 -13.40 25.26 -13.07
N ASN A 99 -13.21 24.30 -13.97
CA ASN A 99 -13.06 24.60 -15.40
C ASN A 99 -14.39 25.11 -16.00
N ARG A 100 -15.53 24.55 -15.57
CA ARG A 100 -16.85 25.02 -15.98
C ARG A 100 -17.13 26.43 -15.49
N THR A 101 -16.86 26.72 -14.22
CA THR A 101 -17.08 28.08 -13.67
C THR A 101 -16.21 29.10 -14.40
N LEU A 102 -14.93 28.82 -14.62
CA LEU A 102 -14.03 29.70 -15.36
C LEU A 102 -14.48 29.93 -16.80
N LYS A 103 -15.00 28.90 -17.49
CA LYS A 103 -15.57 29.04 -18.84
C LYS A 103 -16.81 29.91 -18.86
N LEU A 104 -17.68 29.78 -17.85
CA LEU A 104 -18.88 30.62 -17.71
C LEU A 104 -18.50 32.07 -17.41
N GLU A 105 -17.54 32.30 -16.51
CA GLU A 105 -17.00 33.64 -16.25
C GLU A 105 -16.38 34.26 -17.49
N GLN A 106 -15.58 33.49 -18.24
CA GLN A 106 -14.99 33.96 -19.47
C GLN A 106 -16.04 34.30 -20.52
N ALA A 107 -17.11 33.50 -20.64
CA ALA A 107 -18.22 33.79 -21.54
C ALA A 107 -18.95 35.08 -21.12
N SER A 108 -19.20 35.27 -19.82
CA SER A 108 -19.82 36.49 -19.27
C SER A 108 -18.94 37.74 -19.44
N LEU A 109 -17.61 37.60 -19.34
CA LEU A 109 -16.67 38.70 -19.55
C LEU A 109 -16.49 39.04 -21.03
N ARG A 110 -16.66 38.07 -21.92
CA ARG A 110 -16.61 38.28 -23.39
C ARG A 110 -17.95 38.72 -23.98
N ASP A 111 -18.98 38.86 -23.14
CA ASP A 111 -20.29 39.26 -23.60
C ASP A 111 -20.23 40.68 -24.21
N PRO A 112 -20.45 40.83 -25.52
CA PRO A 112 -20.30 42.11 -26.22
C PRO A 112 -21.25 43.18 -25.70
N GLU A 113 -22.42 42.80 -25.19
CA GLU A 113 -23.39 43.73 -24.60
C GLU A 113 -22.81 44.40 -23.35
N ARG A 114 -22.20 43.60 -22.46
CA ARG A 114 -21.54 44.08 -21.25
C ARG A 114 -20.33 44.98 -21.56
N ILE A 115 -19.60 44.67 -22.64
CA ILE A 115 -18.48 45.48 -23.10
C ILE A 115 -18.97 46.82 -23.66
N ASP A 116 -20.04 46.82 -24.46
CA ASP A 116 -20.61 48.05 -25.04
C ASP A 116 -21.20 48.98 -23.96
N GLU A 117 -21.89 48.42 -22.97
CA GLU A 117 -22.38 49.18 -21.82
C GLU A 117 -21.24 49.84 -21.04
N MET A 118 -20.17 49.08 -20.75
CA MET A 118 -19.01 49.59 -20.02
C MET A 118 -18.23 50.64 -20.84
N ALA A 119 -18.12 50.44 -22.15
CA ALA A 119 -17.53 51.41 -23.07
C ALA A 119 -18.31 52.73 -23.10
N ARG A 120 -19.64 52.66 -23.17
CA ARG A 120 -20.52 53.85 -23.12
C ARG A 120 -20.40 54.59 -21.79
N GLN A 121 -20.31 53.88 -20.66
CA GLN A 121 -20.08 54.50 -19.34
C GLN A 121 -18.73 55.23 -19.27
N MET A 122 -17.71 54.72 -19.95
CA MET A 122 -16.40 55.38 -20.08
C MET A 122 -16.38 56.50 -21.15
N GLY A 123 -17.53 56.83 -21.75
CA GLY A 123 -17.63 57.85 -22.79
C GLY A 123 -17.06 57.45 -24.15
N MET A 124 -16.78 56.16 -24.35
CA MET A 124 -16.36 55.63 -25.64
C MET A 124 -17.57 55.54 -26.58
N VAL A 125 -17.40 55.95 -27.83
CA VAL A 125 -18.43 55.96 -28.87
C VAL A 125 -17.97 55.06 -30.02
N PRO A 126 -18.85 54.22 -30.61
CA PRO A 126 -18.48 53.42 -31.76
C PRO A 126 -17.95 54.32 -32.89
N PRO A 127 -16.81 53.98 -33.52
CA PRO A 127 -16.23 54.80 -34.58
C PRO A 127 -17.15 54.87 -35.80
N GLN A 128 -17.24 56.04 -36.43
CA GLN A 128 -18.00 56.17 -37.68
C GLN A 128 -17.31 55.44 -38.83
N ALA A 129 -18.09 54.95 -39.79
CA ALA A 129 -17.58 54.24 -40.96
C ALA A 129 -16.56 55.13 -41.72
N GLY A 130 -15.29 54.71 -41.74
CA GLY A 130 -14.17 55.44 -42.36
C GLY A 130 -13.18 56.10 -41.37
N GLN A 131 -13.48 56.15 -40.07
CA GLN A 131 -12.60 56.74 -39.05
C GLN A 131 -11.52 55.77 -38.52
N VAL A 132 -11.63 54.48 -38.83
CA VAL A 132 -10.68 53.45 -38.40
C VAL A 132 -9.56 53.32 -39.42
N GLN A 133 -8.44 54.00 -39.17
CA GLN A 133 -7.23 53.82 -39.96
C GLN A 133 -6.40 52.67 -39.36
N ARG A 134 -6.37 51.52 -40.03
CA ARG A 134 -5.42 50.46 -39.68
C ARG A 134 -4.04 50.95 -40.13
N LEU A 135 -3.17 51.23 -39.16
CA LEU A 135 -1.75 51.43 -39.43
C LEU A 135 -1.17 50.05 -39.72
N ASP A 136 -1.03 49.71 -41.01
CA ASP A 136 -0.22 48.58 -41.40
C ASP A 136 1.23 48.89 -40.98
N SER A 137 1.76 48.07 -40.08
CA SER A 137 3.14 48.19 -39.58
C SER A 137 4.20 48.01 -40.68
N ASP A 138 3.76 47.60 -41.88
CA ASP A 138 4.60 47.45 -43.07
C ASP A 138 5.17 48.79 -43.59
N GLY A 139 4.60 49.93 -43.17
CA GLY A 139 5.06 51.27 -43.59
C GLY A 139 6.03 51.98 -42.64
N LEU A 140 6.20 51.50 -41.40
CA LEU A 140 7.07 52.14 -40.40
C LEU A 140 8.43 51.44 -40.27
N ALA A 141 8.60 50.29 -40.91
CA ALA A 141 9.85 49.55 -40.93
C ALA A 141 10.60 49.82 -42.25
N PRO A 142 11.86 50.29 -42.23
CA PRO A 142 12.65 50.43 -43.45
C PRO A 142 12.76 49.06 -44.14
N ALA A 143 12.62 49.05 -45.47
CA ALA A 143 12.69 47.86 -46.31
C ALA A 143 14.00 47.09 -46.02
N GLY A 144 13.91 46.04 -45.19
CA GLY A 144 15.07 45.27 -44.75
C GLY A 144 15.01 44.71 -43.32
N SER A 145 14.05 45.11 -42.47
CA SER A 145 13.91 44.47 -41.16
C SER A 145 13.18 43.12 -41.28
N GLU A 146 13.89 42.02 -41.05
CA GLU A 146 13.29 40.70 -40.96
C GLU A 146 12.25 40.66 -39.83
N VAL A 147 11.08 40.08 -40.14
CA VAL A 147 9.97 39.92 -39.20
C VAL A 147 10.38 38.89 -38.13
N MET A 148 10.84 39.38 -36.98
CA MET A 148 11.33 38.57 -35.86
C MET A 148 10.24 37.73 -35.17
N ALA A 149 8.96 38.08 -35.32
CA ALA A 149 7.85 37.29 -34.80
C ALA A 149 6.56 37.51 -35.62
N ARG A 150 6.06 36.44 -36.24
CA ARG A 150 4.74 36.42 -36.87
C ARG A 150 3.81 35.58 -36.00
N MET A 151 2.75 36.18 -35.48
CA MET A 151 1.73 35.47 -34.70
C MET A 151 0.82 34.69 -35.65
N THR A 152 1.12 33.41 -35.86
CA THR A 152 0.20 32.47 -36.51
C THR A 152 -0.81 31.96 -35.50
N THR A 153 -2.11 32.16 -35.77
CA THR A 153 -3.21 31.62 -34.96
C THR A 153 -3.23 30.09 -35.08
N VAL A 154 -2.85 29.39 -34.02
CA VAL A 154 -2.94 27.93 -33.93
C VAL A 154 -4.39 27.54 -33.65
N SER A 155 -5.07 26.89 -34.59
CA SER A 155 -6.39 26.30 -34.37
C SER A 155 -6.24 24.98 -33.62
N VAL A 156 -6.78 24.89 -32.41
CA VAL A 156 -6.82 23.64 -31.64
C VAL A 156 -7.98 22.79 -32.15
N ILE A 157 -7.67 21.65 -32.78
CA ILE A 157 -8.65 20.63 -33.14
C ILE A 157 -8.98 19.85 -31.86
N SER A 158 -10.20 20.01 -31.36
CA SER A 158 -10.74 19.21 -30.27
C SER A 158 -11.01 17.79 -30.77
N ALA A 159 -10.36 16.79 -30.15
CA ALA A 159 -10.66 15.37 -30.34
C ALA A 159 -11.91 14.97 -29.51
N PRO A 160 -12.70 13.97 -29.97
CA PRO A 160 -14.00 13.61 -29.40
C PRO A 160 -13.94 12.96 -28.01
#